data_AF-A0A1E4I710-F1
#
_entry.id   AF-A0A1E4I710-F1
#
_cell.length_a   1.000
_cell.length_b   1.000
_cell.length_c   1.000
_cell.angle_alpha   90.00
_cell.angle_beta   90.00
_cell.angle_gamma   90.00
#
_symmetry.space_group_name_H-M   'P 1'
#
loop_
_entity.id
_entity.type
_entity.pdbx_description
1 polymer ?
#
loop_
_entity_poly.entity_id
_entity_poly.type
_entity_poly.pdbx_seq_one_letter_code
_entity_poly.pdbx_strand_id
1 'polypeptide(L)'
;MAHVADDAGSSVLSIQGEQQQQETGYVRASEEDVDLYVDRVSDEVLACRERGRHLFPTIRQAGIHFTDVDGDGLLIRRLTCTCCQLAVKVEKWEGARLRGRTRFARVASNLEYRTGTDGQVYLAPTGRGHMTARQIGDSVASKALAGQSIAALRKAAVKAAAETKEAAESTAPSPAKPASTTSAAARPAAAKAAAKKPARKAPARGTRTRRAKSAS
;
A
#
# COMPACT_ATOMS: atom_id res chain seq x y z
N MET A 1 27.76 -10.15 27.38
CA MET A 1 26.94 -10.93 26.45
C MET A 1 25.48 -10.71 26.82
N ALA A 2 24.74 -9.97 25.99
CA ALA A 2 23.28 -10.00 25.95
C ALA A 2 22.90 -9.46 24.58
N HIS A 3 22.26 -10.31 23.79
CA HIS A 3 21.84 -10.06 22.42
C HIS A 3 20.86 -8.88 22.37
N VAL A 4 21.19 -7.86 21.57
CA VAL A 4 20.20 -6.91 21.06
C VAL A 4 19.48 -7.65 19.94
N ALA A 5 18.31 -8.21 20.25
CA ALA A 5 17.42 -8.74 19.23
C ALA A 5 16.78 -7.54 18.51
N ASP A 6 16.94 -7.51 17.19
CA ASP A 6 16.20 -6.69 16.24
C ASP A 6 14.71 -6.65 16.60
N ASP A 7 14.22 -5.49 17.04
CA ASP A 7 12.80 -5.21 17.20
C ASP A 7 12.20 -5.07 15.79
N ALA A 8 11.81 -6.22 15.23
CA ALA A 8 11.14 -6.32 13.96
C ALA A 8 9.85 -5.51 14.04
N GLY A 9 9.84 -4.36 13.36
CA GLY A 9 8.64 -3.56 13.20
C GLY A 9 7.49 -4.45 12.75
N SER A 10 6.52 -4.65 13.65
CA SER A 10 5.25 -5.32 13.39
C SER A 10 4.50 -4.51 12.33
N SER A 11 4.87 -4.77 11.08
CA SER A 11 4.21 -4.27 9.89
C SER A 11 2.82 -4.87 9.87
N VAL A 12 1.82 -4.01 9.63
CA VAL A 12 0.45 -4.47 9.42
C VAL A 12 0.50 -5.49 8.27
N LEU A 13 0.18 -6.74 8.57
CA LEU A 13 0.28 -7.80 7.59
C LEU A 13 -0.69 -7.49 6.44
N SER A 14 -0.21 -7.74 5.23
CA SER A 14 -1.10 -7.78 4.06
C SER A 14 -2.10 -8.91 4.26
N ILE A 15 -3.32 -8.76 3.75
CA ILE A 15 -4.35 -9.81 3.77
C ILE A 15 -3.80 -11.13 3.24
N GLN A 16 -2.89 -11.07 2.25
CA GLN A 16 -2.22 -12.25 1.70
C GLN A 16 -1.29 -12.93 2.71
N GLY A 17 -0.57 -12.16 3.52
CA GLY A 17 0.28 -12.69 4.58
C GLY A 17 -0.53 -13.31 5.72
N GLU A 18 -1.75 -12.84 5.94
CA GLU A 18 -2.65 -13.37 6.99
C GLU A 18 -3.28 -14.69 6.60
N GLN A 19 -3.65 -14.86 5.32
CA GLN A 19 -4.10 -16.16 4.82
C GLN A 19 -2.99 -17.21 4.88
N GLN A 20 -1.73 -16.81 4.67
CA GLN A 20 -0.58 -17.70 4.81
C GLN A 20 -0.34 -18.18 6.25
N GLN A 21 -0.69 -17.38 7.25
CA GLN A 21 -0.53 -17.78 8.66
C GLN A 21 -1.59 -18.80 9.10
N GLN A 22 -2.73 -18.88 8.41
CA GLN A 22 -3.82 -19.79 8.76
C GLN A 22 -3.72 -21.16 8.08
N GLU A 23 -2.86 -21.35 7.07
CA GLU A 23 -2.77 -22.61 6.31
C GLU A 23 -1.36 -23.21 6.28
N THR A 24 -1.24 -24.48 6.69
CA THR A 24 -0.10 -25.35 6.40
C THR A 24 -0.22 -25.89 4.97
N GLY A 25 0.52 -25.30 4.03
CA GLY A 25 0.65 -25.77 2.64
C GLY A 25 0.16 -24.75 1.62
N TYR A 26 1.07 -24.22 0.80
CA TYR A 26 0.78 -23.18 -0.20
C TYR A 26 0.06 -23.77 -1.42
N VAL A 27 -1.25 -24.05 -1.30
CA VAL A 27 -2.10 -24.48 -2.41
C VAL A 27 -2.95 -23.30 -2.86
N ARG A 28 -2.95 -22.98 -4.16
CA ARG A 28 -3.79 -21.92 -4.71
C ARG A 28 -5.23 -22.41 -4.86
N ALA A 29 -6.18 -21.50 -4.65
CA ALA A 29 -7.58 -21.77 -4.91
C ALA A 29 -7.84 -22.00 -6.41
N SER A 30 -8.79 -22.89 -6.70
CA SER A 30 -9.34 -23.10 -8.03
C SER A 30 -10.11 -21.85 -8.51
N GLU A 31 -10.33 -21.71 -9.82
CA GLU A 31 -11.12 -20.60 -10.35
C GLU A 31 -12.58 -20.70 -9.89
N GLU A 32 -13.11 -21.92 -9.80
CA GLU A 32 -14.46 -22.20 -9.32
C GLU A 32 -14.64 -21.80 -7.85
N ASP A 33 -13.65 -22.08 -6.99
CA ASP A 33 -13.69 -21.67 -5.59
C ASP A 33 -13.63 -20.15 -5.44
N VAL A 34 -12.88 -19.47 -6.31
CA VAL A 34 -12.82 -18.00 -6.34
C VAL A 34 -14.18 -17.45 -6.75
N ASP A 35 -14.81 -17.99 -7.79
CA ASP A 35 -16.12 -17.54 -8.26
C ASP A 35 -17.19 -17.72 -7.17
N LEU A 36 -17.21 -18.88 -6.52
CA LEU A 36 -18.11 -19.17 -5.40
C LEU A 36 -17.89 -18.24 -4.21
N TYR A 37 -16.66 -17.83 -3.96
CA TYR A 37 -16.36 -16.84 -2.92
C TYR A 37 -16.89 -15.46 -3.32
N VAL A 38 -16.61 -15.02 -4.56
CA VAL A 38 -17.04 -13.72 -5.09
C VAL A 38 -18.57 -13.59 -5.06
N ASP A 39 -19.32 -14.66 -5.33
CA ASP A 39 -20.79 -14.65 -5.29
C ASP A 39 -21.40 -14.49 -3.89
N ARG A 40 -20.62 -14.75 -2.83
CA ARG A 40 -21.12 -14.80 -1.45
C ARG A 40 -20.76 -13.58 -0.61
N VAL A 41 -19.75 -12.83 -1.01
CA VAL A 41 -19.23 -11.69 -0.23
C VAL A 41 -19.74 -10.38 -0.80
N SER A 42 -19.80 -9.36 0.05
CA SER A 42 -20.20 -8.01 -0.35
C SER A 42 -19.15 -7.29 -1.20
N ASP A 43 -19.59 -6.30 -1.97
CA ASP A 43 -18.72 -5.44 -2.79
C ASP A 43 -17.64 -4.75 -1.94
N GLU A 44 -17.94 -4.37 -0.70
CA GLU A 44 -16.96 -3.74 0.20
C GLU A 44 -15.85 -4.70 0.65
N VAL A 45 -16.17 -6.00 0.75
CA VAL A 45 -15.19 -7.06 0.98
C VAL A 45 -14.33 -7.27 -0.27
N LEU A 46 -14.96 -7.36 -1.45
CA LEU A 46 -14.27 -7.48 -2.74
C LEU A 46 -13.31 -6.31 -2.94
N ALA A 47 -13.74 -5.08 -2.67
CA ALA A 47 -12.90 -3.89 -2.78
C ALA A 47 -11.64 -3.95 -1.89
N CYS A 48 -11.73 -4.52 -0.68
CA CYS A 48 -10.55 -4.73 0.17
C CYS A 48 -9.63 -5.83 -0.37
N ARG A 49 -10.22 -6.90 -0.92
CA ARG A 49 -9.50 -8.07 -1.44
C ARG A 49 -8.77 -7.77 -2.74
N GLU A 50 -9.42 -7.10 -3.68
CA GLU A 50 -8.82 -6.59 -4.92
C GLU A 50 -7.65 -5.63 -4.62
N ARG A 51 -7.84 -4.76 -3.61
CA ARG A 51 -6.80 -3.82 -3.16
C ARG A 51 -5.65 -4.52 -2.41
N GLY A 52 -5.88 -5.72 -1.89
CA GLY A 52 -4.93 -6.46 -1.06
C GLY A 52 -4.63 -5.82 0.31
N ARG A 53 -5.40 -4.81 0.73
CA ARG A 53 -5.25 -4.19 2.07
C ARG A 53 -6.55 -3.59 2.60
N HIS A 54 -6.67 -3.58 3.92
CA HIS A 54 -7.71 -2.86 4.64
C HIS A 54 -7.40 -1.37 4.83
N LEU A 55 -8.46 -0.58 5.01
CA LEU A 55 -8.36 0.85 5.32
C LEU A 55 -8.77 1.10 6.76
N PHE A 56 -7.78 1.37 7.62
CA PHE A 56 -8.02 1.75 9.01
C PHE A 56 -7.84 3.26 9.18
N PRO A 57 -8.68 3.93 9.99
CA PRO A 57 -8.52 5.34 10.24
C PRO A 57 -7.21 5.59 11.01
N THR A 58 -6.52 6.66 10.62
CA THR A 58 -5.29 7.09 11.30
C THR A 58 -5.59 7.65 12.70
N ILE A 59 -4.56 7.77 13.54
CA ILE A 59 -4.69 8.41 14.86
C ILE A 59 -5.24 9.84 14.75
N ARG A 60 -4.88 10.60 13.70
CA ARG A 60 -5.41 11.95 13.50
C ARG A 60 -6.89 11.98 13.16
N GLN A 61 -7.41 10.94 12.51
CA GLN A 61 -8.81 10.85 12.10
C GLN A 61 -9.71 10.35 13.23
N ALA A 62 -9.26 9.36 14.01
CA ALA A 62 -10.09 8.68 15.00
C ALA A 62 -9.66 8.89 16.46
N GLY A 63 -8.59 9.65 16.72
CA GLY A 63 -8.01 9.80 18.06
C GLY A 63 -7.38 8.52 18.61
N ILE A 64 -6.89 8.56 19.86
CA ILE A 64 -6.49 7.37 20.62
C ILE A 64 -7.53 7.13 21.71
N HIS A 65 -8.18 5.98 21.61
CA HIS A 65 -9.10 5.45 22.61
C HIS A 65 -8.75 3.98 22.81
N PHE A 66 -8.54 3.59 24.06
CA PHE A 66 -8.30 2.20 24.44
C PHE A 66 -9.62 1.58 24.86
N THR A 67 -9.91 0.40 24.32
CA THR A 67 -11.17 -0.32 24.56
C THR A 67 -11.03 -1.37 25.64
N ASP A 68 -9.80 -1.79 25.95
CA ASP A 68 -9.53 -2.90 26.87
C ASP A 68 -8.07 -2.87 27.36
N VAL A 69 -7.74 -3.73 28.33
CA VAL A 69 -6.38 -4.01 28.80
C VAL A 69 -6.19 -5.53 28.84
N ASP A 70 -5.14 -6.06 28.20
CA ASP A 70 -4.90 -7.51 28.22
C ASP A 70 -4.27 -8.00 29.55
N GLY A 71 -4.08 -9.32 29.66
CA GLY A 71 -3.52 -9.95 30.86
C GLY A 71 -2.08 -9.52 31.19
N ASP A 72 -1.35 -8.97 30.22
CA ASP A 72 0.01 -8.44 30.40
C ASP A 72 -0.01 -6.96 30.77
N GLY A 73 -1.20 -6.35 30.93
CA GLY A 73 -1.36 -4.93 31.23
C GLY A 73 -1.23 -4.01 30.02
N LEU A 74 -1.21 -4.55 28.78
CA LEU A 74 -1.12 -3.74 27.57
C LEU A 74 -2.48 -3.15 27.20
N LEU A 75 -2.47 -1.87 26.83
CA LEU A 75 -3.66 -1.14 26.42
C LEU A 75 -4.07 -1.56 25.00
N ILE A 76 -5.31 -1.98 24.83
CA ILE A 76 -5.82 -2.46 23.54
C ILE A 76 -6.60 -1.35 22.84
N ARG A 77 -6.24 -1.06 21.58
CA ARG A 77 -7.00 -0.19 20.69
C ARG A 77 -7.51 -0.98 19.49
N ARG A 78 -8.82 -0.92 19.24
CA ARG A 78 -9.49 -1.64 18.15
C ARG A 78 -9.94 -0.66 17.07
N LEU A 79 -9.56 -0.90 15.82
CA LEU A 79 -9.91 -0.07 14.68
C LEU A 79 -10.61 -0.91 13.62
N THR A 80 -11.84 -0.55 13.28
CA THR A 80 -12.59 -1.22 12.23
C THR A 80 -12.20 -0.67 10.85
N CYS A 81 -12.08 -1.55 9.87
CA CYS A 81 -11.86 -1.17 8.48
C CYS A 81 -13.04 -0.32 8.00
N THR A 82 -12.78 0.88 7.47
CA THR A 82 -13.84 1.80 7.01
C THR A 82 -14.44 1.39 5.67
N CYS A 83 -13.88 0.38 5.01
CA CYS A 83 -14.38 -0.17 3.76
C CYS A 83 -15.26 -1.38 4.05
N CYS A 84 -14.69 -2.55 4.35
CA CYS A 84 -15.47 -3.77 4.56
C CYS A 84 -16.19 -3.89 5.91
N GLN A 85 -15.85 -3.09 6.92
CA GLN A 85 -16.38 -3.17 8.29
C GLN A 85 -16.18 -4.51 9.04
N LEU A 86 -15.70 -5.56 8.38
CA LEU A 86 -15.47 -6.89 8.97
C LEU A 86 -14.08 -7.03 9.59
N ALA A 87 -13.07 -6.39 9.01
CA ALA A 87 -11.71 -6.47 9.53
C ALA A 87 -11.50 -5.46 10.66
N VAL A 88 -10.95 -5.94 11.77
CA VAL A 88 -10.65 -5.15 12.96
C VAL A 88 -9.17 -5.27 13.26
N LYS A 89 -8.46 -4.15 13.11
CA LYS A 89 -7.08 -4.04 13.54
C LYS A 89 -7.04 -3.87 15.05
N VAL A 90 -6.41 -4.82 15.71
CA VAL A 90 -6.14 -4.78 17.14
C VAL A 90 -4.70 -4.31 17.32
N GLU A 91 -4.51 -3.23 18.07
CA GLU A 91 -3.22 -2.67 18.40
C GLU A 91 -3.00 -2.82 19.90
N LYS A 92 -1.86 -3.38 20.31
CA LYS A 92 -1.43 -3.42 21.70
C LYS A 92 -0.44 -2.30 21.97
N TRP A 93 -0.66 -1.56 23.04
CA TRP A 93 0.09 -0.37 23.40
C TRP A 93 0.63 -0.48 24.82
N GLU A 94 1.89 -0.09 24.98
CA GLU A 94 2.54 0.02 26.28
C GLU A 94 2.67 1.50 26.66
N GLY A 95 2.36 1.83 27.91
CA GLY A 95 2.58 3.15 28.49
C GLY A 95 3.77 3.12 29.45
N ALA A 96 4.87 3.78 29.09
CA ALA A 96 6.07 3.85 29.92
C ALA A 96 6.35 5.29 30.38
N ARG A 97 6.71 5.46 31.66
CA ARG A 97 7.13 6.76 32.19
C ARG A 97 8.62 6.98 31.91
N LEU A 98 8.93 7.89 31.00
CA LEU A 98 10.30 8.21 30.60
C LEU A 98 10.63 9.67 30.96
N ARG A 99 11.61 9.87 31.85
CA ARG A 99 12.12 11.20 32.26
C ARG A 99 10.99 12.18 32.65
N GLY A 100 10.06 11.72 33.48
CA GLY A 100 8.96 12.55 33.98
C GLY A 100 7.76 12.73 33.05
N ARG A 101 7.77 12.16 31.84
CA ARG A 101 6.62 12.16 30.91
C ARG A 101 6.20 10.73 30.57
N THR A 102 4.90 10.49 30.48
CA THR A 102 4.38 9.21 29.98
C THR A 102 4.46 9.21 28.46
N ARG A 103 5.01 8.13 27.88
CA ARG A 103 5.01 7.85 26.44
C ARG A 103 4.27 6.57 26.18
N PHE A 104 3.56 6.54 25.06
CA PHE A 104 2.83 5.37 24.60
C PHE A 104 3.47 4.87 23.31
N ALA A 105 3.73 3.57 23.24
CA ALA A 105 4.29 2.92 22.06
C ALA A 105 3.41 1.73 21.68
N ARG A 106 3.15 1.57 20.38
CA ARG A 106 2.50 0.36 19.87
C ARG A 106 3.56 -0.74 19.83
N VAL A 107 3.32 -1.83 20.56
CA VAL A 107 4.26 -2.95 20.68
C VAL A 107 3.87 -4.14 19.80
N ALA A 108 2.58 -4.27 19.49
CA ALA A 108 2.09 -5.31 18.57
C ALA A 108 0.83 -4.85 17.82
N SER A 109 0.58 -5.48 16.68
CA SER A 109 -0.71 -5.38 16.01
C SER A 109 -1.06 -6.67 15.27
N ASN A 110 -2.34 -7.03 15.30
CA ASN A 110 -2.91 -8.16 14.57
C ASN A 110 -4.25 -7.77 13.95
N LEU A 111 -4.72 -8.54 12.97
CA LEU A 111 -6.07 -8.42 12.44
C LEU A 111 -6.97 -9.50 13.01
N GLU A 112 -8.20 -9.11 13.34
CA GLU A 112 -9.30 -9.98 13.68
C GLU A 112 -10.41 -9.78 12.63
N TYR A 113 -11.02 -10.87 12.19
CA TYR A 113 -12.14 -10.83 11.26
C TYR A 113 -13.42 -11.15 11.99
N ARG A 114 -14.38 -10.24 11.88
CA ARG A 114 -15.74 -10.43 12.37
C ARG A 114 -16.61 -11.02 11.28
N THR A 115 -17.60 -11.81 11.70
CA THR A 115 -18.71 -12.19 10.85
C THR A 115 -19.63 -10.99 10.66
N GLY A 116 -20.02 -10.71 9.41
CA GLY A 116 -21.01 -9.69 9.10
C GLY A 116 -22.39 -10.05 9.63
N THR A 117 -23.29 -9.07 9.70
CA THR A 117 -24.69 -9.27 10.14
C THR A 117 -25.42 -10.32 9.30
N ASP A 118 -25.03 -10.49 8.04
CA ASP A 118 -25.65 -11.43 7.10
C ASP A 118 -24.92 -12.78 7.06
N GLY A 119 -24.08 -13.08 8.07
CA GLY A 119 -23.25 -14.28 8.09
C GLY A 119 -22.03 -14.24 7.15
N GLN A 120 -21.74 -13.07 6.56
CA GLN A 120 -20.59 -12.89 5.67
C GLN A 120 -19.29 -13.15 6.41
N VAL A 121 -18.43 -13.99 5.83
CA VAL A 121 -17.10 -14.26 6.35
C VAL A 121 -16.08 -13.66 5.39
N TYR A 122 -15.20 -12.82 5.92
CA TYR A 122 -14.18 -12.14 5.12
C TYR A 122 -13.19 -13.12 4.48
N LEU A 123 -12.78 -14.13 5.24
CA LEU A 123 -11.82 -15.13 4.80
C LEU A 123 -12.52 -16.21 3.97
N ALA A 124 -11.79 -16.73 2.98
CA ALA A 124 -12.26 -17.89 2.25
C ALA A 124 -12.39 -19.10 3.20
N PRO A 125 -13.36 -19.99 2.98
CA PRO A 125 -13.46 -21.23 3.76
C PRO A 125 -12.15 -22.02 3.73
N THR A 126 -11.77 -22.58 4.88
CA THR A 126 -10.55 -23.40 5.01
C THR A 126 -10.57 -24.56 4.03
N GLY A 127 -9.42 -24.87 3.42
CA GLY A 127 -9.27 -26.01 2.52
C GLY A 127 -9.63 -25.72 1.05
N ARG A 128 -9.98 -24.47 0.72
CA ARG A 128 -10.15 -24.01 -0.68
C ARG A 128 -8.90 -23.38 -1.27
N GLY A 129 -7.80 -23.35 -0.51
CA GLY A 129 -6.54 -22.76 -0.93
C GLY A 129 -6.55 -21.22 -0.95
N HIS A 130 -5.36 -20.67 -1.16
CA HIS A 130 -5.14 -19.23 -1.13
C HIS A 130 -5.66 -18.55 -2.41
N MET A 131 -6.53 -17.55 -2.23
CA MET A 131 -7.04 -16.71 -3.30
C MET A 131 -6.22 -15.42 -3.41
N THR A 132 -5.68 -15.14 -4.59
CA THR A 132 -4.93 -13.92 -4.85
C THR A 132 -5.85 -12.74 -5.22
N ALA A 133 -5.39 -11.51 -4.97
CA ALA A 133 -6.12 -10.30 -5.38
C ALA A 133 -6.39 -10.27 -6.89
N ARG A 134 -5.46 -10.81 -7.69
CA ARG A 134 -5.61 -10.96 -9.14
C ARG A 134 -6.75 -11.90 -9.51
N GLN A 135 -6.79 -13.11 -8.92
CA GLN A 135 -7.88 -14.07 -9.20
C GLN A 135 -9.25 -13.46 -8.86
N ILE A 136 -9.35 -12.74 -7.74
CA ILE A 136 -10.59 -12.08 -7.33
C ILE A 136 -10.96 -10.99 -8.34
N GLY A 137 -10.03 -10.12 -8.73
CA GLY A 137 -10.29 -9.07 -9.72
C GLY A 137 -10.65 -9.64 -11.10
N ASP A 138 -9.99 -10.72 -11.54
CA ASP A 138 -10.28 -11.39 -12.81
C ASP A 138 -11.70 -12.01 -12.79
N SER A 139 -12.13 -12.62 -11.68
CA SER A 139 -13.49 -13.14 -11.48
C SER A 139 -14.54 -12.02 -11.49
N VAL A 140 -14.32 -10.95 -10.73
CA VAL A 140 -15.22 -9.77 -10.69
C VAL A 140 -15.34 -9.13 -12.06
N ALA A 141 -14.23 -8.94 -12.77
CA ALA A 141 -14.23 -8.39 -14.13
C ALA A 141 -14.99 -9.31 -15.11
N SER A 142 -14.76 -10.62 -15.02
CA SER A 142 -15.44 -11.61 -15.88
C SER A 142 -16.96 -11.58 -15.68
N LYS A 143 -17.42 -11.43 -14.42
CA LYS A 143 -18.84 -11.27 -14.09
C LYS A 143 -19.41 -9.95 -14.62
N ALA A 144 -18.70 -8.83 -14.44
CA ALA A 144 -19.15 -7.52 -14.91
C ALA A 144 -19.25 -7.45 -16.45
N LEU A 145 -18.39 -8.20 -17.16
CA LEU A 145 -18.37 -8.26 -18.62
C LEU A 145 -19.23 -9.40 -19.19
N ALA A 146 -19.92 -10.17 -18.34
CA ALA A 146 -20.76 -11.27 -18.77
C ALA A 146 -21.83 -10.78 -19.77
N GLY A 147 -21.98 -11.51 -20.88
CA GLY A 147 -22.92 -11.16 -21.95
C GLY A 147 -22.39 -10.14 -22.98
N GLN A 148 -21.21 -9.55 -22.78
CA GLN A 148 -20.59 -8.69 -23.79
C GLN A 148 -19.70 -9.51 -24.74
N SER A 149 -19.79 -9.25 -26.05
CA SER A 149 -18.83 -9.83 -27.00
C SER A 149 -17.51 -9.07 -26.96
N ILE A 150 -16.40 -9.77 -27.18
CA ILE A 150 -15.07 -9.16 -27.29
C ILE A 150 -15.04 -8.07 -28.38
N ALA A 151 -15.78 -8.27 -29.47
CA ALA A 151 -15.89 -7.27 -30.53
C ALA A 151 -16.59 -5.99 -30.06
N ALA A 152 -17.69 -6.11 -29.30
CA ALA A 152 -18.38 -4.97 -28.71
C ALA A 152 -17.48 -4.21 -27.72
N LEU A 153 -16.75 -4.94 -26.87
CA LEU A 153 -15.78 -4.38 -25.93
C LEU A 153 -14.68 -3.59 -26.64
N ARG A 154 -14.09 -4.16 -27.69
CA ARG A 154 -13.06 -3.47 -28.50
C ARG A 154 -13.61 -2.21 -29.15
N LYS A 155 -14.82 -2.25 -29.70
CA LYS A 155 -15.47 -1.08 -30.32
C LYS A 155 -15.73 0.03 -29.28
N ALA A 156 -16.23 -0.33 -28.10
CA ALA A 156 -16.46 0.61 -27.00
C ALA A 156 -15.15 1.26 -26.54
N ALA A 157 -14.07 0.47 -26.40
CA ALA A 157 -12.75 0.98 -26.00
C ALA A 157 -12.18 1.98 -27.02
N VAL A 158 -12.29 1.70 -28.32
CA VAL A 158 -11.84 2.62 -29.38
C VAL A 158 -12.64 3.93 -29.34
N LYS A 159 -13.95 3.85 -29.13
CA LYS A 159 -14.82 5.04 -29.02
C LYS A 159 -14.45 5.90 -27.81
N ALA A 160 -14.29 5.30 -26.62
CA ALA A 160 -13.89 6.01 -25.41
C ALA A 160 -12.49 6.66 -25.54
N ALA A 161 -11.55 5.99 -26.23
CA ALA A 161 -10.23 6.54 -26.51
C ALA A 161 -10.25 7.73 -27.49
N ALA A 162 -11.24 7.80 -28.38
CA ALA A 162 -11.44 8.95 -29.26
C ALA A 162 -12.03 10.14 -28.49
N GLU A 163 -13.08 9.90 -27.69
CA GLU A 163 -13.75 10.93 -26.88
C GLU A 163 -12.81 11.58 -25.85
N THR A 164 -11.91 10.79 -25.23
CA THR A 164 -10.89 11.32 -24.31
C THR A 164 -9.83 12.17 -25.00
N LYS A 165 -9.49 11.89 -26.27
CA LYS A 165 -8.59 12.73 -27.07
C LYS A 165 -9.25 14.05 -27.44
N GLU A 166 -10.51 14.02 -27.87
CA GLU A 166 -11.28 15.22 -28.19
C GLU A 166 -11.46 16.12 -26.96
N ALA A 167 -11.69 15.54 -25.77
CA ALA A 167 -11.76 16.28 -24.50
C ALA A 167 -10.41 16.90 -24.10
N ALA A 168 -9.28 16.21 -24.35
CA ALA A 168 -7.96 16.74 -24.07
C ALA A 168 -7.57 17.88 -25.04
N GLU A 169 -7.97 17.79 -26.30
CA GLU A 169 -7.66 18.79 -27.33
C GLU A 169 -8.52 20.06 -27.18
N SER A 170 -9.75 19.93 -26.68
CA SER A 170 -10.65 21.05 -26.37
C SER A 170 -10.34 21.76 -25.04
N THR A 171 -9.45 21.20 -24.20
CA THR A 171 -9.03 21.81 -22.92
C THR A 171 -7.61 22.40 -22.98
N ALA A 172 -6.93 22.33 -24.12
CA ALA A 172 -5.62 22.97 -24.29
C ALA A 172 -5.79 24.50 -24.40
N PRO A 173 -5.22 25.31 -23.47
CA PRO A 173 -5.23 26.75 -23.63
C PRO A 173 -4.37 27.11 -24.86
N SER A 174 -4.98 27.81 -25.80
CA SER A 174 -4.31 28.37 -26.98
C SER A 174 -3.01 29.08 -26.56
N PRO A 175 -1.83 28.75 -27.13
CA PRO A 175 -0.60 29.40 -26.74
C PRO A 175 -0.67 30.87 -27.13
N ALA A 176 -0.77 31.74 -26.12
CA ALA A 176 -0.67 33.18 -26.31
C ALA A 176 0.73 33.50 -26.87
N LYS A 177 0.72 34.13 -28.04
CA LYS A 177 1.85 34.69 -28.78
C LYS A 177 2.77 35.51 -27.83
N PRO A 178 4.09 35.29 -27.79
CA PRO A 178 4.96 36.10 -26.93
C PRO A 178 5.07 37.51 -27.50
N ALA A 179 4.48 38.49 -26.81
CA ALA A 179 4.73 39.89 -27.10
C ALA A 179 6.10 40.29 -26.54
N SER A 180 7.01 40.60 -27.46
CA SER A 180 8.28 41.26 -27.20
C SER A 180 8.07 42.69 -26.69
N THR A 181 8.60 43.01 -25.50
CA THR A 181 8.90 44.40 -25.13
C THR A 181 10.28 44.50 -24.52
N THR A 182 11.17 45.07 -25.31
CA THR A 182 12.43 45.70 -24.99
C THR A 182 12.27 46.78 -23.90
N SER A 183 13.16 46.80 -22.91
CA SER A 183 13.69 48.07 -22.38
C SER A 183 15.05 47.86 -21.70
N ALA A 184 16.09 48.38 -22.35
CA ALA A 184 17.35 48.81 -21.77
C ALA A 184 17.09 50.19 -21.08
N ALA A 185 17.83 50.71 -20.10
CA ALA A 185 19.18 50.51 -19.62
C ALA A 185 19.30 51.22 -18.25
N ALA A 186 20.18 50.73 -17.36
CA ALA A 186 21.00 51.58 -16.49
C ALA A 186 22.19 50.78 -15.95
N ARG A 187 23.38 51.11 -16.45
CA ARG A 187 24.73 50.84 -15.92
C ARG A 187 25.47 52.19 -16.01
N PRO A 188 26.59 52.46 -15.30
CA PRO A 188 27.68 51.53 -14.93
C PRO A 188 28.18 51.75 -13.45
N ALA A 189 29.20 51.10 -12.86
CA ALA A 189 30.52 50.75 -13.36
C ALA A 189 31.31 49.74 -12.48
N ALA A 190 32.21 49.01 -13.17
CA ALA A 190 33.53 48.42 -12.82
C ALA A 190 33.72 47.63 -11.49
N ALA A 191 34.42 46.50 -11.43
CA ALA A 191 35.67 46.18 -12.12
C ALA A 191 35.95 44.65 -12.28
N LYS A 192 36.89 44.38 -13.19
CA LYS A 192 37.51 43.13 -13.67
C LYS A 192 37.98 42.17 -12.55
N ALA A 193 38.18 40.86 -12.72
CA ALA A 193 38.99 40.22 -13.77
C ALA A 193 38.89 38.67 -13.81
N ALA A 194 39.09 38.14 -15.03
CA ALA A 194 39.92 36.98 -15.42
C ALA A 194 39.62 35.54 -14.91
N ALA A 195 38.96 34.79 -15.79
CA ALA A 195 39.43 33.55 -16.45
C ALA A 195 40.24 32.49 -15.67
N LYS A 196 39.69 31.26 -15.58
CA LYS A 196 40.20 30.03 -16.24
C LYS A 196 39.51 28.77 -15.65
N LYS A 197 38.85 28.00 -16.51
CA LYS A 197 38.82 26.52 -16.41
C LYS A 197 39.90 26.02 -17.40
N PRO A 198 40.62 24.90 -17.14
CA PRO A 198 39.96 23.60 -17.23
C PRO A 198 40.57 22.43 -16.41
N ALA A 199 39.84 21.31 -16.50
CA ALA A 199 40.31 19.91 -16.57
C ALA A 199 40.76 19.14 -15.30
N ARG A 200 39.98 18.07 -15.05
CA ARG A 200 40.35 16.66 -14.82
C ARG A 200 41.53 16.33 -13.89
N LYS A 201 41.24 15.52 -12.85
CA LYS A 201 41.95 14.26 -12.58
C LYS A 201 41.21 13.38 -11.55
N ALA A 202 40.78 12.19 -11.96
CA ALA A 202 40.90 10.99 -11.13
C ALA A 202 42.29 10.39 -11.42
N PRO A 203 42.95 9.74 -10.45
CA PRO A 203 42.92 8.29 -10.48
C PRO A 203 43.01 7.57 -9.10
N ALA A 204 42.22 6.50 -9.00
CA ALA A 204 42.56 5.10 -8.68
C ALA A 204 43.46 4.68 -7.50
N ARG A 205 43.23 3.39 -7.13
CA ARG A 205 44.02 2.44 -6.33
C ARG A 205 43.84 2.56 -4.81
N GLY A 206 43.37 1.56 -4.06
CA GLY A 206 43.27 0.12 -4.28
C GLY A 206 44.11 -0.58 -3.23
N THR A 207 43.49 -1.35 -2.34
CA THR A 207 44.19 -2.38 -1.55
C THR A 207 43.26 -3.54 -1.23
N ARG A 208 43.83 -4.71 -1.50
CA ARG A 208 43.30 -6.07 -1.44
C ARG A 208 43.63 -6.66 -0.07
N THR A 209 43.14 -7.89 0.17
CA THR A 209 43.46 -8.87 1.25
C THR A 209 42.50 -8.88 2.44
N ARG A 210 42.09 -10.01 3.03
CA ARG A 210 42.42 -11.44 2.80
C ARG A 210 41.34 -12.32 3.43
N ARG A 211 41.22 -13.51 2.83
CA ARG A 211 40.52 -14.73 3.25
C ARG A 211 40.95 -15.26 4.61
N ALA A 212 40.00 -15.76 5.41
CA ALA A 212 40.12 -16.95 6.29
C ALA A 212 38.71 -17.31 6.81
N LYS A 213 38.37 -18.53 7.25
CA LYS A 213 38.74 -19.92 6.95
C LYS A 213 37.74 -20.69 7.83
N SER A 214 36.87 -21.49 7.24
CA SER A 214 35.97 -22.38 7.97
C SER A 214 36.79 -23.42 8.73
N ALA A 215 36.40 -23.71 9.97
CA ALA A 215 36.79 -24.91 10.70
C ALA A 215 35.58 -25.42 11.47
N SER A 216 35.51 -26.75 11.48
CA SER A 216 34.47 -27.67 11.91
C SER A 216 33.97 -27.51 13.34
#